data_AF-A0A9D2AYV5-F1
#
_entry.id   AF-A0A9D2AYV5-F1
#
_cell.length_a   1.000
_cell.length_b   1.000
_cell.length_c   1.000
_cell.angle_alpha   90.00
_cell.angle_beta   90.00
_cell.angle_gamma   90.00
#
_symmetry.space_group_name_H-M   'P 1'
#
loop_
_entity.id
_entity.type
_entity.pdbx_description
1 polymer ?
#
loop_
_entity_poly.entity_id
_entity_poly.type
_entity_poly.pdbx_seq_one_letter_code
_entity_poly.pdbx_strand_id
1 'polypeptide(L)'
;MENNFRDQCKKEIVAVHDAMDLLSGRWKISIIASLCYHPSRRFSEILRDVDGISNKMLSKELKDLETNMIVKRTVLDIQPIAVAYSLTSHGQKLHEMIE
;
A
#
# COMPACT_ATOMS: atom_id res chain seq x y z
N MET A 1 -15.79 30.96 -17.68
CA MET A 1 -15.93 30.09 -16.49
C MET A 1 -15.83 28.60 -16.83
N GLU A 2 -16.07 28.16 -18.07
CA GLU A 2 -15.96 26.75 -18.48
C GLU A 2 -14.54 26.14 -18.49
N ASN A 3 -13.50 26.92 -18.79
CA ASN A 3 -12.11 26.41 -18.81
C ASN A 3 -11.64 25.88 -17.46
N ASN A 4 -12.08 26.49 -16.36
CA ASN A 4 -11.63 26.10 -15.01
C ASN A 4 -12.20 24.74 -14.58
N PHE A 5 -13.43 24.42 -15.01
CA PHE A 5 -14.07 23.12 -14.71
C PHE A 5 -13.45 21.99 -15.53
N ARG A 6 -13.09 22.26 -16.79
CA ARG A 6 -12.43 21.28 -17.68
C ARG A 6 -11.01 20.95 -17.21
N ASP A 7 -10.27 21.96 -16.74
CA ASP A 7 -8.92 21.78 -16.19
C ASP A 7 -8.94 21.06 -14.84
N GLN A 8 -9.93 21.33 -13.99
CA GLN A 8 -10.11 20.59 -12.73
C GLN A 8 -10.45 19.12 -13.00
N CYS A 9 -11.42 18.83 -13.87
CA CYS A 9 -11.80 17.46 -14.25
C CYS A 9 -10.60 16.67 -14.79
N LYS A 10 -9.76 17.30 -15.61
CA LYS A 10 -8.54 16.66 -16.14
C LYS A 10 -7.53 16.31 -15.05
N LYS A 11 -7.35 17.19 -14.05
CA LYS A 11 -6.45 16.92 -12.91
C LYS A 11 -6.95 15.77 -12.05
N GLU A 12 -8.24 15.72 -11.76
CA GLU A 12 -8.85 14.63 -10.98
C GLU A 12 -8.67 13.28 -11.70
N ILE A 13 -8.91 13.23 -13.01
CA ILE A 13 -8.73 11.99 -13.79
C ILE A 13 -7.28 11.50 -13.75
N VAL A 14 -6.30 12.41 -13.84
CA VAL A 14 -4.88 12.03 -13.75
C VAL A 14 -4.55 11.49 -12.36
N ALA A 15 -5.03 12.15 -11.30
CA ALA A 15 -4.80 11.68 -9.93
C ALA A 15 -5.42 10.28 -9.69
N VAL A 16 -6.59 10.02 -10.26
CA VAL A 16 -7.23 8.68 -10.21
C VAL A 16 -6.38 7.66 -10.97
N HIS A 17 -5.88 7.98 -12.16
CA HIS A 17 -5.02 7.06 -12.91
C HIS A 17 -3.72 6.77 -12.16
N ASP A 18 -3.08 7.78 -11.58
CA ASP A 18 -1.86 7.59 -10.79
C ASP A 18 -2.10 6.67 -9.59
N ALA A 19 -3.25 6.82 -8.91
CA ALA A 19 -3.65 5.94 -7.82
C ALA A 19 -3.94 4.50 -8.31
N MET A 20 -4.59 4.35 -9.47
CA MET A 20 -4.86 3.06 -10.08
C MET A 20 -3.58 2.35 -10.52
N ASP A 21 -2.62 3.08 -11.09
CA ASP A 21 -1.32 2.56 -11.48
C ASP A 21 -0.50 2.15 -10.24
N LEU A 22 -0.57 2.93 -9.17
CA LEU A 22 0.04 2.58 -7.89
C LEU A 22 -0.56 1.29 -7.32
N LEU A 23 -1.88 1.14 -7.36
CA LEU A 23 -2.58 -0.04 -6.86
C LEU A 23 -2.58 -1.23 -7.83
N SER A 24 -2.13 -1.00 -9.06
CA SER A 24 -2.09 -2.02 -10.10
C SER A 24 -1.19 -3.19 -9.70
N GLY A 25 -1.54 -4.37 -10.20
CA GLY A 25 -0.82 -5.61 -9.94
C GLY A 25 -1.58 -6.56 -9.03
N ARG A 26 -1.18 -7.84 -9.08
CA ARG A 26 -1.92 -8.94 -8.45
C ARG A 26 -1.92 -8.88 -6.91
N TRP A 27 -0.90 -8.27 -6.32
CA TRP A 27 -0.56 -8.52 -4.91
C TRP A 27 -0.77 -7.32 -3.99
N LYS A 28 -0.70 -6.08 -4.51
CA LYS A 28 -0.72 -4.87 -3.69
C LYS A 28 -1.98 -4.73 -2.87
N ILE A 29 -3.14 -4.95 -3.49
CA ILE A 29 -4.44 -4.89 -2.81
C ILE A 29 -4.49 -5.92 -1.66
N SER A 30 -4.05 -7.16 -1.89
CA SER A 30 -4.03 -8.19 -0.84
C SER A 30 -3.08 -7.84 0.31
N ILE A 31 -1.91 -7.26 0.01
CA ILE A 31 -0.96 -6.80 1.02
C ILE A 31 -1.56 -5.65 1.84
N ILE A 32 -2.16 -4.66 1.17
CA ILE A 32 -2.82 -3.53 1.83
C ILE A 32 -3.95 -4.05 2.73
N ALA A 33 -4.80 -4.94 2.22
CA ALA A 33 -5.88 -5.56 2.99
C ALA A 33 -5.37 -6.27 4.25
N SER A 34 -4.29 -7.08 4.16
CA SER A 34 -3.64 -7.70 5.33
C SER A 34 -3.19 -6.66 6.36
N LEU A 35 -2.73 -5.48 5.93
CA LEU A 35 -2.32 -4.38 6.80
C LEU A 35 -3.49 -3.49 7.28
N CYS A 36 -4.68 -3.58 6.68
CA CYS A 36 -5.88 -2.88 7.15
C CYS A 36 -6.45 -3.55 8.40
N TYR A 37 -6.54 -4.88 8.38
CA TYR A 37 -7.11 -5.66 9.51
C TYR A 37 -6.21 -5.71 10.74
N HIS A 38 -4.95 -5.27 10.62
CA HIS A 38 -3.95 -5.39 11.67
C HIS A 38 -3.10 -4.12 11.77
N PRO A 39 -2.90 -3.54 12.98
CA PRO A 39 -2.15 -2.30 13.14
C PRO A 39 -0.68 -2.42 12.73
N SER A 40 -0.11 -3.62 12.80
CA SER A 40 1.25 -3.92 12.38
C SER A 40 1.42 -5.41 12.10
N ARG A 41 2.17 -5.77 11.05
CA ARG A 41 2.47 -7.17 10.66
C ARG A 41 3.92 -7.35 10.26
N ARG A 42 4.51 -8.50 10.59
CA ARG A 42 5.84 -8.94 10.12
C ARG A 42 5.75 -9.51 8.71
N PHE A 43 6.90 -9.56 8.02
CA PHE A 43 7.00 -10.10 6.66
C PHE A 43 6.38 -11.49 6.51
N SER A 44 6.69 -12.41 7.43
CA SER A 44 6.19 -13.79 7.41
C SER A 44 4.70 -13.90 7.67
N GLU A 45 4.10 -12.92 8.34
CA GLU A 45 2.66 -12.89 8.60
C GLU A 45 1.92 -12.43 7.35
N ILE A 46 2.39 -11.37 6.70
CA ILE A 46 1.84 -10.91 5.41
C ILE A 46 1.99 -12.00 4.34
N LEU A 47 3.12 -12.71 4.32
CA LEU A 47 3.33 -13.85 3.42
C LEU A 47 2.31 -14.97 3.61
N ARG A 48 1.85 -15.19 4.84
CA ARG A 48 0.83 -16.21 5.15
C ARG A 48 -0.58 -15.72 4.80
N ASP A 49 -0.85 -14.43 5.01
CA ASP A 49 -2.14 -13.83 4.70
C ASP A 49 -2.37 -13.74 3.16
N VAL A 50 -1.31 -13.52 2.39
CA VAL A 50 -1.36 -13.38 0.93
C VAL A 50 -0.95 -14.69 0.25
N ASP A 51 -1.89 -15.63 0.14
CA ASP A 51 -1.62 -16.94 -0.43
C ASP A 51 -1.09 -16.88 -1.88
N GLY A 52 -0.10 -17.73 -2.17
CA GLY A 52 0.55 -17.83 -3.48
C GLY A 52 1.59 -16.75 -3.82
N ILE A 53 1.82 -15.75 -2.98
CA ILE A 53 2.90 -14.78 -3.21
C ILE A 53 4.26 -15.38 -2.84
N SER A 54 5.25 -15.18 -3.71
CA SER A 54 6.63 -15.58 -3.39
C SER A 54 7.32 -14.56 -2.48
N ASN A 55 8.30 -15.00 -1.68
CA ASN A 55 9.15 -14.11 -0.87
C ASN A 55 9.75 -12.95 -1.68
N LYS A 56 10.21 -13.23 -2.90
CA LYS A 56 10.81 -12.24 -3.80
C LYS A 56 9.77 -11.20 -4.22
N MET A 57 8.57 -11.65 -4.57
CA MET A 57 7.50 -10.75 -4.99
C MET A 57 7.01 -9.92 -3.81
N LEU A 58 6.76 -10.52 -2.65
CA LEU A 58 6.36 -9.77 -1.46
C LEU A 58 7.37 -8.69 -1.07
N SER A 59 8.67 -9.02 -1.10
CA SER A 59 9.72 -8.01 -0.87
C SER A 59 9.68 -6.87 -1.87
N LYS A 60 9.44 -7.16 -3.16
CA LYS A 60 9.32 -6.15 -4.21
C LYS A 60 8.11 -5.24 -3.97
N GLU A 61 6.94 -5.83 -3.73
CA GLU A 61 5.70 -5.08 -3.56
C GLU A 61 5.73 -4.23 -2.27
N LEU A 62 6.24 -4.77 -1.15
CA LEU A 62 6.40 -3.99 0.08
C LEU A 62 7.35 -2.80 -0.10
N LYS A 63 8.45 -2.97 -0.84
CA LYS A 63 9.39 -1.89 -1.14
C LYS A 63 8.74 -0.82 -2.02
N ASP A 64 7.94 -1.24 -3.00
CA ASP A 64 7.21 -0.31 -3.87
C ASP A 64 6.16 0.48 -3.07
N LEU A 65 5.36 -0.19 -2.25
CA LEU A 65 4.38 0.45 -1.36
C LEU A 65 5.04 1.38 -0.32
N GLU A 66 6.24 1.04 0.16
CA GLU A 66 7.04 1.90 1.03
C GLU A 66 7.53 3.15 0.31
N THR A 67 8.03 3.00 -0.92
CA THR A 67 8.51 4.11 -1.75
C THR A 67 7.39 5.09 -2.08
N ASN A 68 6.17 4.58 -2.28
CA ASN A 68 4.97 5.37 -2.51
C ASN A 68 4.28 5.85 -1.22
N MET A 69 4.94 5.71 -0.06
CA MET A 69 4.45 6.16 1.25
C MET A 69 3.10 5.56 1.66
N ILE A 70 2.72 4.40 1.12
CA ILE A 70 1.51 3.66 1.51
C ILE A 70 1.79 2.80 2.74
N VAL A 71 2.96 2.18 2.77
CA VAL A 71 3.41 1.31 3.87
C VAL A 71 4.62 1.93 4.56
N LYS A 72 4.68 1.79 5.88
CA LYS A 72 5.85 2.13 6.69
C LYS A 72 6.52 0.86 7.18
N ARG A 73 7.83 0.73 6.93
CA ARG A 73 8.67 -0.29 7.55
C ARG A 73 9.25 0.22 8.86
N THR A 74 9.10 -0.56 9.93
CA THR A 74 9.63 -0.23 11.26
C THR A 74 10.53 -1.36 11.73
N VAL A 75 11.75 -1.02 12.13
CA VAL A 75 12.65 -1.94 12.84
C VAL A 75 12.24 -1.95 14.30
N LEU A 76 11.90 -3.13 14.81
CA LEU A 76 11.53 -3.35 16.20
C LEU A 76 12.78 -3.67 16.99
N ASP A 77 13.07 -2.84 17.99
CA ASP A 77 14.19 -3.01 18.91
C ASP A 77 13.85 -4.04 20.00
N ILE A 78 13.64 -5.28 19.54
CA ILE A 78 13.40 -6.46 20.37
C ILE A 78 14.47 -7.51 20.05
N GLN A 79 14.65 -8.49 20.94
CA GLN A 79 15.58 -9.60 20.73
C GLN A 79 14.81 -10.86 20.31
N PRO A 80 15.05 -11.47 19.13
CA PRO A 80 15.90 -10.99 18.04
C PRO A 80 15.28 -9.80 17.28
N ILE A 81 16.13 -8.96 16.68
CA ILE A 81 15.69 -7.77 15.90
C ILE A 81 14.70 -8.20 14.84
N ALA A 82 13.54 -7.55 14.84
CA ALA A 82 12.46 -7.86 13.91
C ALA A 82 12.07 -6.63 13.09
N VAL A 83 11.33 -6.87 12.00
CA VAL A 83 10.78 -5.82 11.15
C VAL A 83 9.29 -6.01 11.07
N ALA A 84 8.55 -4.92 11.20
CA ALA A 84 7.13 -4.88 10.98
C ALA A 84 6.74 -3.79 9.98
N TYR A 85 5.59 -3.99 9.37
CA TYR A 85 5.00 -3.13 8.36
C TYR A 85 3.63 -2.69 8.84
N SER A 86 3.26 -1.45 8.54
CA SER A 86 1.95 -0.89 8.84
C SER A 86 1.55 0.05 7.71
N LEU A 87 0.25 0.29 7.52
CA LEU A 87 -0.18 1.39 6.66
C LEU A 87 0.26 2.73 7.25
N THR A 88 0.60 3.67 6.38
CA THR A 88 0.71 5.08 6.76
C THR A 88 -0.69 5.69 6.83
N SER A 89 -0.78 6.91 7.35
CA SER A 89 -2.03 7.69 7.26
C SER A 89 -2.50 7.91 5.81
N HIS A 90 -1.57 7.95 4.85
CA HIS A 90 -1.93 8.04 3.43
C HIS A 90 -2.48 6.70 2.91
N GLY A 91 -1.85 5.59 3.27
CA GLY A 91 -2.32 4.25 2.93
C GLY A 91 -3.69 3.91 3.53
N GLN A 92 -3.99 4.39 4.73
CA GLN A 92 -5.32 4.25 5.34
C GLN A 92 -6.40 5.00 4.57
N LYS A 93 -6.13 6.25 4.16
CA LYS A 93 -7.06 7.01 3.31
C LYS A 93 -7.30 6.34 1.96
N LEU A 94 -6.26 5.72 1.39
CA LEU A 94 -6.39 4.99 0.13
C LEU A 94 -7.32 3.77 0.30
N HIS A 95 -7.25 3.08 1.43
CA HIS A 95 -8.17 1.99 1.75
C HIS A 95 -9.62 2.47 1.88
N GLU A 96 -9.86 3.59 2.58
CA GLU A 96 -11.20 4.20 2.71
C GLU A 96 -11.83 4.62 1.38
N MET A 97 -11.05 4.80 0.32
CA MET A 97 -11.56 5.13 -1.02
C MET A 97 -11.97 3.90 -1.85
N ILE A 98 -11.49 2.72 -1.49
CA ILE A 98 -11.71 1.47 -2.24
C ILE A 98 -12.91 0.69 -1.71
N GLU A 99 -13.25 0.84 -0.43
CA GLU A 99 -14.50 0.32 0.18
C GLU A 99 -15.68 1.29 0.00
#